data_AF-A0A1W1D5Z6-F1
#
_entry.id   AF-A0A1W1D5Z6-F1
#
_cell.length_a   1.000
_cell.length_b   1.000
_cell.length_c   1.000
_cell.angle_alpha   90.00
_cell.angle_beta   90.00
_cell.angle_gamma   90.00
#
_symmetry.space_group_name_H-M   'P 1'
#
loop_
_entity.id
_entity.type
_entity.pdbx_description
1 polymer ?
#
loop_
_entity_poly.entity_id
_entity_poly.type
_entity_poly.pdbx_seq_one_letter_code
_entity_poly.pdbx_strand_id
1 'polypeptide(L)'
;MWKVRSDEPKDAFLWDKQTKQTNCYGDAIETTEAGDPLRNQSLNINGDSSIGENPNRYKQHGFYFNADNCIGCHACESACSEKNDVPDHIAFRSVGFVEGGSYPNYQRLNLSMACNHCDDPVCLKGCPTRAYTKFAEYGAVLQDPDICFGCGYCTWVCPYNAPQLDPVKGQVSKCNMCVDRLEVGLQPACVAACLGNALDFGVVESVPENRDQAKISIPGFPDPEITHPNIRFQQTKDTQRDMVRPDGMPIKYHKQEDGEFKSVLDDTKHSHKKEWGIRTLIHSHENAHAIFTLCVQTVMGASLWLIMSDLFNIDSVVATNVNGMTVILAVLLVLLGYGLFKLNMHLGKPQFFYRGYYNLRLSPVSREILGVTIFFIGLMMIFAVYITGLEFLTNIAYGVTILGFASGSYYMYKLYRIPARPFWDHWQTGSAFYGTALSLGSLLFGVLLLPFGLSDIAISQIASVTLFGLAFESIGHVVHRKDVQKTGEGQASYFEQVTTFGKTYQMRNSMLGINMAIMILLMIEPSTLLFAVSFVSVLVSAYLGRILFYAIVIPTTMPGGFFWKNDKFKEHAIETGLADMPQMGVMADRHHKFDVKALVNVIKQTTFKEAFMQIKSIVRGG
;
A
#
# COMPACT_ATOMS: atom_id res chain seq x y z
N MET A 1 -23.90 -10.39 -20.64
CA MET A 1 -24.23 -8.94 -20.57
C MET A 1 -25.50 -8.69 -19.75
N TRP A 2 -25.76 -7.44 -19.40
CA TRP A 2 -27.01 -7.05 -18.72
C TRP A 2 -28.22 -7.17 -19.67
N LYS A 3 -29.37 -7.61 -19.16
CA LYS A 3 -30.61 -7.71 -19.95
C LYS A 3 -31.39 -6.40 -19.85
N VAL A 4 -31.46 -5.67 -20.96
CA VAL A 4 -32.25 -4.43 -21.06
C VAL A 4 -33.73 -4.78 -20.98
N ARG A 5 -34.50 -4.05 -20.17
CA ARG A 5 -35.95 -4.25 -20.09
C ARG A 5 -36.64 -3.62 -21.30
N SER A 6 -37.78 -4.19 -21.70
CA SER A 6 -38.57 -3.63 -22.82
C SER A 6 -39.13 -2.24 -22.53
N ASP A 7 -39.31 -1.91 -21.26
CA ASP A 7 -39.83 -0.65 -20.73
C ASP A 7 -38.74 0.19 -20.04
N GLU A 8 -37.48 -0.01 -20.40
CA GLU A 8 -36.38 0.74 -19.79
C GLU A 8 -36.55 2.25 -20.02
N PRO A 9 -36.50 3.08 -18.95
CA PRO A 9 -36.65 4.52 -19.07
C PRO A 9 -35.59 5.15 -19.98
N LYS A 10 -35.95 6.20 -20.73
CA LYS A 10 -35.02 6.85 -21.68
C LYS A 10 -33.80 7.46 -21.00
N ASP A 11 -33.97 7.95 -19.79
CA ASP A 11 -32.94 8.52 -18.92
C ASP A 11 -32.01 7.45 -18.31
N ALA A 12 -32.35 6.16 -18.40
CA ALA A 12 -31.45 5.08 -17.98
C ALA A 12 -30.31 4.80 -18.97
N PHE A 13 -30.37 5.37 -20.18
CA PHE A 13 -29.34 5.23 -21.22
C PHE A 13 -28.26 6.31 -21.13
N LEU A 14 -27.06 6.00 -21.61
CA LEU A 14 -25.92 6.91 -21.58
C LEU A 14 -26.18 8.19 -22.38
N TRP A 15 -25.71 9.30 -21.84
CA TRP A 15 -25.77 10.61 -22.48
C TRP A 15 -24.39 10.97 -23.02
N ASP A 16 -24.16 10.80 -24.32
CA ASP A 16 -22.83 11.06 -24.93
C ASP A 16 -22.91 11.92 -26.21
N LYS A 17 -23.59 13.07 -26.16
CA LYS A 17 -23.82 13.89 -27.37
C LYS A 17 -22.59 14.67 -27.84
N GLN A 18 -21.73 15.12 -26.92
CA GLN A 18 -20.53 15.91 -27.25
C GLN A 18 -19.34 15.41 -26.45
N THR A 19 -18.23 15.17 -27.14
CA THR A 19 -16.99 14.68 -26.52
C THR A 19 -15.83 15.58 -26.92
N LYS A 20 -14.95 15.91 -25.98
CA LYS A 20 -13.67 16.56 -26.29
C LYS A 20 -12.66 15.53 -26.82
N GLN A 21 -11.56 16.01 -27.39
CA GLN A 21 -10.47 15.15 -27.85
C GLN A 21 -9.47 14.84 -26.75
N THR A 22 -9.23 15.79 -25.84
CA THR A 22 -8.27 15.66 -24.74
C THR A 22 -8.93 15.95 -23.39
N ASN A 23 -8.42 15.31 -22.34
CA ASN A 23 -8.83 15.56 -20.95
C ASN A 23 -8.17 16.85 -20.41
N CYS A 24 -8.51 17.26 -19.19
CA CYS A 24 -7.91 18.43 -18.53
C CYS A 24 -6.43 18.27 -18.18
N TYR A 25 -5.87 17.05 -18.26
CA TYR A 25 -4.47 16.74 -18.00
C TYR A 25 -3.61 16.74 -19.29
N GLY A 26 -4.25 16.90 -20.46
CA GLY A 26 -3.59 16.89 -21.77
C GLY A 26 -3.53 15.50 -22.45
N ASP A 27 -4.06 14.45 -21.82
CA ASP A 27 -4.11 13.12 -22.42
C ASP A 27 -5.28 12.99 -23.40
N ALA A 28 -5.15 12.08 -24.37
CA ALA A 28 -6.23 11.76 -25.30
C ALA A 28 -7.39 11.07 -24.57
N ILE A 29 -8.62 11.51 -24.85
CA ILE A 29 -9.84 10.83 -24.38
C ILE A 29 -10.04 9.52 -25.15
N GLU A 30 -9.60 9.45 -26.40
CA GLU A 30 -9.58 8.19 -27.14
C GLU A 30 -8.53 7.25 -26.53
N THR A 31 -8.97 6.09 -26.05
CA THR A 31 -8.13 5.15 -25.30
C THR A 31 -7.28 4.23 -26.17
N THR A 32 -7.61 4.12 -27.46
CA THR A 32 -6.92 3.28 -28.44
C THR A 32 -7.13 3.82 -29.84
N GLU A 33 -6.17 3.65 -30.75
CA GLU A 33 -6.24 4.23 -32.10
C GLU A 33 -7.21 3.47 -33.02
N ALA A 34 -7.72 4.14 -34.05
CA ALA A 34 -8.57 3.52 -35.06
C ALA A 34 -7.76 2.49 -35.87
N GLY A 35 -8.02 1.20 -35.67
CA GLY A 35 -7.32 0.09 -36.32
C GLY A 35 -6.43 -0.74 -35.39
N ASP A 36 -6.31 -0.36 -34.12
CA ASP A 36 -5.60 -1.16 -33.11
C ASP A 36 -6.28 -2.54 -32.92
N PRO A 37 -5.53 -3.66 -32.87
CA PRO A 37 -6.07 -4.99 -32.59
C PRO A 37 -6.86 -5.11 -31.27
N LEU A 38 -6.64 -4.19 -30.32
CA LEU A 38 -7.40 -4.09 -29.08
C LEU A 38 -8.84 -3.60 -29.32
N ARG A 39 -9.11 -2.91 -30.44
CA ARG A 39 -10.48 -2.62 -30.83
C ARG A 39 -11.20 -3.91 -31.25
N ASN A 40 -12.47 -3.98 -30.89
CA ASN A 40 -13.39 -5.08 -31.12
C ASN A 40 -12.99 -6.36 -30.37
N GLN A 41 -12.30 -6.22 -29.25
CA GLN A 41 -12.15 -7.29 -28.29
C GLN A 41 -13.36 -7.32 -27.36
N SER A 42 -13.87 -8.53 -27.09
CA SER A 42 -14.89 -8.69 -26.07
C SER A 42 -14.26 -8.64 -24.68
N LEU A 43 -14.94 -7.99 -23.75
CA LEU A 43 -14.60 -8.04 -22.33
C LEU A 43 -14.97 -9.38 -21.68
N ASN A 44 -15.65 -10.28 -22.38
CA ASN A 44 -16.15 -11.57 -21.89
C ASN A 44 -16.86 -11.46 -20.53
N ILE A 45 -17.96 -10.71 -20.51
CA ILE A 45 -18.65 -10.32 -19.27
C ILE A 45 -19.62 -11.42 -18.85
N ASN A 46 -19.31 -12.11 -17.75
CA ASN A 46 -20.12 -13.21 -17.21
C ASN A 46 -20.34 -14.35 -18.24
N GLY A 47 -19.30 -14.67 -19.01
CA GLY A 47 -19.33 -15.71 -20.06
C GLY A 47 -19.98 -15.25 -21.38
N ASP A 48 -20.33 -13.97 -21.49
CA ASP A 48 -20.88 -13.38 -22.70
C ASP A 48 -19.79 -12.65 -23.48
N SER A 49 -19.46 -13.17 -24.67
CA SER A 49 -18.41 -12.66 -25.55
C SER A 49 -18.91 -11.66 -26.60
N SER A 50 -20.13 -11.15 -26.46
CA SER A 50 -20.62 -10.06 -27.31
C SER A 50 -19.82 -8.77 -27.11
N ILE A 51 -19.97 -7.85 -28.06
CA ILE A 51 -19.29 -6.56 -28.08
C ILE A 51 -20.38 -5.50 -28.11
N GLY A 52 -20.30 -4.53 -27.20
CA GLY A 52 -21.23 -3.42 -27.16
C GLY A 52 -21.16 -2.51 -28.38
N GLU A 53 -22.31 -2.00 -28.80
CA GLU A 53 -22.44 -1.11 -29.96
C GLU A 53 -22.33 0.39 -29.59
N ASN A 54 -21.92 0.71 -28.36
CA ASN A 54 -21.78 2.09 -27.92
C ASN A 54 -20.74 2.83 -28.80
N PRO A 55 -21.11 3.94 -29.48
CA PRO A 55 -20.20 4.68 -30.35
C PRO A 55 -18.98 5.26 -29.60
N ASN A 56 -19.08 5.45 -28.28
CA ASN A 56 -18.01 5.95 -27.44
C ASN A 56 -17.30 4.84 -26.65
N ARG A 57 -17.50 3.56 -26.98
CA ARG A 57 -16.88 2.41 -26.29
C ARG A 57 -15.37 2.57 -26.07
N TYR A 58 -14.64 3.23 -26.97
CA TYR A 58 -13.18 3.41 -26.86
C TYR A 58 -12.75 4.78 -26.34
N LYS A 59 -13.62 5.49 -25.64
CA LYS A 59 -13.30 6.77 -24.98
C LYS A 59 -13.22 6.61 -23.48
N GLN A 60 -12.40 7.42 -22.83
CA GLN A 60 -12.30 7.48 -21.38
C GLN A 60 -13.61 7.99 -20.80
N HIS A 61 -14.25 7.17 -19.97
CA HIS A 61 -15.46 7.54 -19.23
C HIS A 61 -15.13 7.95 -17.81
N GLY A 62 -16.03 8.73 -17.22
CA GLY A 62 -15.89 9.22 -15.86
C GLY A 62 -17.23 9.53 -15.21
N PHE A 63 -17.19 9.67 -13.88
CA PHE A 63 -18.34 10.15 -13.13
C PHE A 63 -18.41 11.67 -13.16
N TYR A 64 -19.62 12.19 -13.06
CA TYR A 64 -19.86 13.59 -12.77
C TYR A 64 -20.69 13.68 -11.50
N PHE A 65 -20.24 14.47 -10.52
CA PHE A 65 -20.88 14.60 -9.22
C PHE A 65 -21.26 16.05 -8.92
N ASN A 66 -22.55 16.33 -8.88
CA ASN A 66 -23.10 17.61 -8.45
C ASN A 66 -23.38 17.58 -6.94
N ALA A 67 -22.46 18.15 -6.16
CA ALA A 67 -22.54 18.17 -4.72
C ALA A 67 -23.71 19.02 -4.19
N ASP A 68 -24.19 20.00 -4.96
CA ASP A 68 -25.30 20.89 -4.56
C ASP A 68 -26.64 20.15 -4.49
N ASN A 69 -26.76 19.04 -5.23
CA ASN A 69 -27.96 18.21 -5.36
C ASN A 69 -27.92 16.97 -4.46
N CYS A 70 -26.76 16.61 -3.91
CA CYS A 70 -26.61 15.39 -3.13
C CYS A 70 -27.26 15.52 -1.75
N ILE A 71 -28.40 14.85 -1.57
CA ILE A 71 -29.13 14.83 -0.30
C ILE A 71 -28.64 13.76 0.69
N GLY A 72 -27.62 12.97 0.31
CA GLY A 72 -27.06 11.95 1.20
C GLY A 72 -28.02 10.79 1.51
N CYS A 73 -28.83 10.35 0.54
CA CYS A 73 -29.87 9.33 0.74
C CYS A 73 -29.37 7.87 0.65
N HIS A 74 -28.09 7.64 0.33
CA HIS A 74 -27.47 6.30 0.21
C HIS A 74 -28.10 5.34 -0.84
N ALA A 75 -29.05 5.80 -1.66
CA ALA A 75 -29.65 4.99 -2.73
C ALA A 75 -28.61 4.49 -3.75
N CYS A 76 -27.60 5.32 -4.06
CA CYS A 76 -26.54 4.96 -4.98
C CYS A 76 -25.57 3.89 -4.42
N GLU A 77 -25.43 3.78 -3.10
CA GLU A 77 -24.67 2.69 -2.46
C GLU A 77 -25.45 1.38 -2.52
N SER A 78 -26.74 1.43 -2.16
CA SER A 78 -27.64 0.26 -2.14
C SER A 78 -27.74 -0.34 -3.54
N ALA A 79 -28.03 0.48 -4.56
CA ALA A 79 -28.11 0.03 -5.95
C ALA A 79 -26.78 -0.52 -6.48
N CYS A 80 -25.64 0.05 -6.04
CA CYS A 80 -24.33 -0.47 -6.43
C CYS A 80 -24.05 -1.84 -5.80
N SER A 81 -24.45 -2.02 -4.53
CA SER A 81 -24.25 -3.25 -3.77
C SER A 81 -25.14 -4.37 -4.30
N GLU A 82 -26.44 -4.11 -4.47
CA GLU A 82 -27.40 -5.08 -5.04
C GLU A 82 -26.99 -5.53 -6.44
N LYS A 83 -26.64 -4.58 -7.33
CA LYS A 83 -26.27 -4.90 -8.72
C LYS A 83 -25.02 -5.78 -8.80
N ASN A 84 -24.06 -5.61 -7.89
CA ASN A 84 -22.77 -6.31 -7.94
C ASN A 84 -22.66 -7.45 -6.92
N ASP A 85 -23.73 -7.76 -6.19
CA ASP A 85 -23.74 -8.77 -5.13
C ASP A 85 -22.59 -8.55 -4.11
N VAL A 86 -22.43 -7.29 -3.70
CA VAL A 86 -21.36 -6.88 -2.79
C VAL A 86 -21.74 -7.31 -1.36
N PRO A 87 -20.85 -7.99 -0.62
CA PRO A 87 -21.12 -8.34 0.77
C PRO A 87 -21.22 -7.11 1.67
N ASP A 88 -21.91 -7.27 2.79
CA ASP A 88 -22.19 -6.24 3.81
C ASP A 88 -20.99 -5.40 4.29
N HIS A 89 -19.79 -5.98 4.32
CA HIS A 89 -18.56 -5.36 4.80
C HIS A 89 -17.70 -4.70 3.70
N ILE A 90 -18.20 -4.65 2.45
CA ILE A 90 -17.54 -4.01 1.32
C ILE A 90 -18.49 -3.00 0.68
N ALA A 91 -17.98 -1.85 0.23
CA ALA A 91 -18.80 -0.85 -0.46
C ALA A 91 -18.07 -0.25 -1.67
N PHE A 92 -18.51 -0.58 -2.88
CA PHE A 92 -17.90 -0.07 -4.12
C PHE A 92 -18.14 1.42 -4.38
N ARG A 93 -19.25 1.95 -3.86
CA ARG A 93 -19.56 3.37 -3.76
C ARG A 93 -19.90 3.67 -2.32
N SER A 94 -19.48 4.84 -1.83
CA SER A 94 -19.79 5.29 -0.47
C SER A 94 -20.19 6.76 -0.45
N VAL A 95 -21.10 7.11 0.45
CA VAL A 95 -21.63 8.44 0.71
C VAL A 95 -21.19 8.84 2.10
N GLY A 96 -20.36 9.87 2.17
CA GLY A 96 -20.05 10.54 3.43
C GLY A 96 -20.41 12.00 3.34
N PHE A 97 -19.88 12.78 4.28
CA PHE A 97 -20.05 14.22 4.26
C PHE A 97 -18.88 14.91 4.95
N VAL A 98 -18.75 16.20 4.67
CA VAL A 98 -17.99 17.14 5.48
C VAL A 98 -18.94 18.22 5.99
N GLU A 99 -18.63 18.80 7.13
CA GLU A 99 -19.45 19.81 7.78
C GLU A 99 -18.63 21.01 8.22
N GLY A 100 -19.23 22.18 8.30
CA GLY A 100 -18.54 23.40 8.68
C GLY A 100 -19.48 24.42 9.30
N GLY A 101 -18.88 25.39 9.97
CA GLY A 101 -19.61 26.47 10.63
C GLY A 101 -20.25 26.03 11.95
N SER A 102 -21.04 26.92 12.53
CA SER A 102 -21.74 26.71 13.79
C SER A 102 -23.11 27.40 13.74
N TYR A 103 -24.02 27.03 14.64
CA TYR A 103 -25.36 27.62 14.68
C TYR A 103 -25.28 29.17 14.74
N PRO A 104 -26.06 29.89 13.91
CA PRO A 104 -27.08 29.42 12.96
C PRO A 104 -26.56 29.12 11.55
N ASN A 105 -25.27 29.33 11.27
CA ASN A 105 -24.64 29.20 9.95
C ASN A 105 -23.88 27.86 9.80
N TYR A 106 -24.54 26.74 10.10
CA TYR A 106 -24.01 25.39 9.89
C TYR A 106 -24.23 24.94 8.44
N GLN A 107 -23.26 24.23 7.87
CA GLN A 107 -23.36 23.65 6.54
C GLN A 107 -22.86 22.20 6.53
N ARG A 108 -23.52 21.37 5.71
CA ARG A 108 -23.13 20.00 5.44
C ARG A 108 -23.05 19.79 3.93
N LEU A 109 -21.95 19.22 3.46
CA LEU A 109 -21.72 18.84 2.07
C LEU A 109 -21.66 17.32 1.98
N ASN A 110 -22.66 16.70 1.36
CA ASN A 110 -22.66 15.26 1.13
C ASN A 110 -21.81 14.90 -0.08
N LEU A 111 -21.01 13.84 0.03
CA LEU A 111 -20.04 13.42 -0.98
C LEU A 111 -20.29 11.95 -1.35
N SER A 112 -20.59 11.67 -2.63
CA SER A 112 -20.72 10.29 -3.13
C SER A 112 -19.53 9.90 -3.98
N MET A 113 -18.76 8.92 -3.50
CA MET A 113 -17.46 8.54 -4.08
C MET A 113 -17.42 7.07 -4.46
N ALA A 114 -16.72 6.75 -5.54
CA ALA A 114 -16.45 5.40 -6.01
C ALA A 114 -15.03 5.34 -6.61
N CYS A 115 -14.68 4.24 -7.28
CA CYS A 115 -13.46 4.21 -8.10
C CYS A 115 -13.54 5.26 -9.22
N ASN A 116 -12.49 6.06 -9.37
CA ASN A 116 -12.41 7.09 -10.40
C ASN A 116 -11.87 6.58 -11.75
N HIS A 117 -11.52 5.30 -11.86
CA HIS A 117 -10.98 4.67 -13.09
C HIS A 117 -9.95 5.56 -13.81
N CYS A 118 -8.91 5.92 -13.06
CA CYS A 118 -8.01 7.02 -13.37
C CYS A 118 -7.18 6.81 -14.64
N ASP A 119 -6.64 7.92 -15.17
CA ASP A 119 -5.71 7.89 -16.30
C ASP A 119 -4.36 7.30 -15.95
N ASP A 120 -3.86 7.61 -14.76
CA ASP A 120 -2.72 6.94 -14.15
C ASP A 120 -3.14 6.04 -12.96
N PRO A 121 -3.59 4.80 -13.21
CA PRO A 121 -4.04 3.90 -12.15
C PRO A 121 -2.87 3.36 -11.31
N VAL A 122 -2.56 4.06 -10.22
CA VAL A 122 -1.58 3.61 -9.21
C VAL A 122 -1.88 2.24 -8.62
N CYS A 123 -3.15 1.83 -8.55
CA CYS A 123 -3.54 0.48 -8.11
C CYS A 123 -3.04 -0.62 -9.07
N LEU A 124 -3.04 -0.35 -10.38
CA LEU A 124 -2.50 -1.26 -11.40
C LEU A 124 -0.98 -1.33 -11.28
N LYS A 125 -0.32 -0.18 -11.16
CA LYS A 125 1.13 -0.11 -10.95
C LYS A 125 1.54 -0.83 -9.67
N GLY A 126 0.77 -0.70 -8.59
CA GLY A 126 1.08 -1.35 -7.31
C GLY A 126 0.91 -2.87 -7.31
N CYS A 127 -0.07 -3.40 -8.04
CA CYS A 127 -0.45 -4.82 -7.96
C CYS A 127 0.66 -5.76 -8.50
N PRO A 128 1.23 -6.66 -7.66
CA PRO A 128 2.31 -7.54 -8.11
C PRO A 128 1.84 -8.71 -9.01
N THR A 129 0.56 -9.08 -8.94
CA THR A 129 0.01 -10.21 -9.71
C THR A 129 -0.52 -9.84 -11.08
N ARG A 130 -0.49 -8.55 -11.44
CA ARG A 130 -1.19 -8.04 -12.65
C ARG A 130 -2.70 -8.34 -12.62
N ALA A 131 -3.31 -8.39 -11.44
CA ALA A 131 -4.76 -8.54 -11.28
C ALA A 131 -5.55 -7.29 -11.68
N TYR A 132 -4.91 -6.24 -12.19
CA TYR A 132 -5.57 -5.02 -12.66
C TYR A 132 -5.22 -4.78 -14.12
N THR A 133 -6.24 -4.40 -14.89
CA THR A 133 -6.10 -4.05 -16.30
C THR A 133 -6.88 -2.76 -16.54
N LYS A 134 -6.27 -1.78 -17.20
CA LYS A 134 -6.99 -0.66 -17.79
C LYS A 134 -7.39 -1.07 -19.21
N PHE A 135 -8.67 -1.31 -19.41
CA PHE A 135 -9.23 -1.67 -20.71
C PHE A 135 -9.39 -0.43 -21.59
N ALA A 136 -9.25 -0.60 -22.90
CA ALA A 136 -9.56 0.45 -23.86
C ALA A 136 -11.06 0.78 -23.80
N GLU A 137 -11.88 -0.24 -23.58
CA GLU A 137 -13.30 -0.11 -23.33
C GLU A 137 -13.59 0.80 -22.12
N TYR A 138 -14.18 1.95 -22.40
CA TYR A 138 -14.58 2.99 -21.46
C TYR A 138 -13.44 3.57 -20.62
N GLY A 139 -12.18 3.20 -20.92
CA GLY A 139 -11.04 3.45 -20.02
C GLY A 139 -11.19 2.74 -18.67
N ALA A 140 -11.93 1.63 -18.61
CA ALA A 140 -12.28 0.96 -17.37
C ALA A 140 -11.06 0.25 -16.76
N VAL A 141 -10.61 0.74 -15.61
CA VAL A 141 -9.69 -0.01 -14.75
C VAL A 141 -10.48 -1.13 -14.06
N LEU A 142 -10.26 -2.39 -14.39
CA LEU A 142 -10.94 -3.54 -13.77
C LEU A 142 -9.97 -4.39 -12.96
N GLN A 143 -10.50 -5.12 -11.98
CA GLN A 143 -9.73 -6.01 -11.12
C GLN A 143 -10.22 -7.45 -11.28
N ASP A 144 -9.29 -8.37 -11.46
CA ASP A 144 -9.52 -9.81 -11.61
C ASP A 144 -9.34 -10.52 -10.25
N PRO A 145 -10.43 -11.03 -9.64
CA PRO A 145 -10.38 -11.72 -8.36
C PRO A 145 -9.68 -13.09 -8.41
N ASP A 146 -9.65 -13.75 -9.57
CA ASP A 146 -9.10 -15.09 -9.72
C ASP A 146 -7.58 -15.08 -9.69
N ILE A 147 -6.97 -14.00 -10.20
CA ILE A 147 -5.52 -13.79 -10.17
C ILE A 147 -5.07 -13.15 -8.83
N CYS A 148 -5.97 -12.43 -8.18
CA CYS A 148 -5.71 -11.78 -6.89
C CYS A 148 -5.43 -12.79 -5.76
N PHE A 149 -4.42 -12.45 -4.96
CA PHE A 149 -3.96 -13.22 -3.80
C PHE A 149 -4.02 -12.41 -2.49
N GLY A 150 -4.66 -11.24 -2.53
CA GLY A 150 -4.99 -10.48 -1.32
C GLY A 150 -3.81 -9.83 -0.60
N CYS A 151 -2.77 -9.34 -1.30
CA CYS A 151 -1.66 -8.62 -0.67
C CYS A 151 -2.00 -7.23 -0.10
N GLY A 152 -3.17 -6.67 -0.43
CA GLY A 152 -3.61 -5.37 0.09
C GLY A 152 -2.87 -4.14 -0.43
N TYR A 153 -1.68 -4.24 -1.06
CA TYR A 153 -0.89 -3.07 -1.45
C TYR A 153 -1.62 -2.03 -2.33
N CYS A 154 -2.58 -2.47 -3.16
CA CYS A 154 -3.43 -1.58 -3.94
C CYS A 154 -4.34 -0.66 -3.09
N THR A 155 -4.68 -1.05 -1.86
CA THR A 155 -5.44 -0.22 -0.90
C THR A 155 -4.56 0.88 -0.29
N TRP A 156 -3.24 0.68 -0.23
CA TRP A 156 -2.29 1.68 0.27
C TRP A 156 -2.01 2.77 -0.75
N VAL A 157 -1.86 2.40 -2.02
CA VAL A 157 -1.51 3.37 -3.09
C VAL A 157 -2.71 4.14 -3.61
N CYS A 158 -3.95 3.64 -3.44
CA CYS A 158 -5.14 4.34 -3.90
C CYS A 158 -5.53 5.45 -2.90
N PRO A 159 -5.58 6.74 -3.32
CA PRO A 159 -5.97 7.83 -2.42
C PRO A 159 -7.48 7.91 -2.18
N TYR A 160 -8.29 7.11 -2.88
CA TYR A 160 -9.74 7.19 -2.85
C TYR A 160 -10.40 6.08 -2.01
N ASN A 161 -9.62 5.19 -1.40
CA ASN A 161 -10.11 3.98 -0.72
C ASN A 161 -11.06 3.13 -1.59
N ALA A 162 -10.81 3.09 -2.91
CA ALA A 162 -11.67 2.37 -3.83
C ALA A 162 -11.43 0.84 -3.80
N PRO A 163 -10.18 0.33 -3.84
CA PRO A 163 -9.88 -1.08 -3.57
C PRO A 163 -10.10 -1.41 -2.09
N GLN A 164 -10.83 -2.49 -1.82
CA GLN A 164 -11.08 -2.99 -0.47
C GLN A 164 -10.73 -4.47 -0.40
N LEU A 165 -9.93 -4.84 0.61
CA LEU A 165 -9.60 -6.23 0.91
C LEU A 165 -10.80 -6.88 1.60
N ASP A 166 -11.29 -7.97 1.03
CA ASP A 166 -12.32 -8.81 1.62
C ASP A 166 -11.62 -9.81 2.59
N PRO A 167 -11.81 -9.68 3.91
CA PRO A 167 -11.18 -10.55 4.90
C PRO A 167 -11.78 -11.97 4.89
N VAL A 168 -12.93 -12.19 4.24
CA VAL A 168 -13.54 -13.51 4.11
C VAL A 168 -12.96 -14.23 2.88
N LYS A 169 -12.99 -13.59 1.71
CA LYS A 169 -12.51 -14.18 0.44
C LYS A 169 -10.99 -14.11 0.26
N GLY A 170 -10.28 -13.31 1.05
CA GLY A 170 -8.84 -13.15 0.95
C GLY A 170 -8.38 -12.50 -0.36
N GLN A 171 -9.22 -11.62 -0.93
CA GLN A 171 -8.96 -10.94 -2.20
C GLN A 171 -9.43 -9.50 -2.14
N VAL A 172 -8.85 -8.66 -2.98
CA VAL A 172 -9.31 -7.27 -3.11
C VAL A 172 -10.45 -7.21 -4.13
N SER A 173 -11.41 -6.31 -3.91
CA SER A 173 -12.46 -6.00 -4.87
C SER A 173 -12.69 -4.48 -4.93
N LYS A 174 -13.32 -4.01 -6.02
CA LYS A 174 -13.68 -2.59 -6.21
C LYS A 174 -14.75 -2.43 -7.28
N CYS A 175 -15.30 -1.21 -7.40
CA CYS A 175 -16.17 -0.81 -8.50
C CYS A 175 -15.62 -1.24 -9.88
N ASN A 176 -16.50 -1.82 -10.69
CA ASN A 176 -16.23 -2.32 -12.04
C ASN A 176 -16.82 -1.39 -13.13
N MET A 177 -17.12 -0.14 -12.80
CA MET A 177 -17.79 0.83 -13.69
C MET A 177 -19.15 0.40 -14.24
N CYS A 178 -19.73 -0.71 -13.76
CA CYS A 178 -20.88 -1.36 -14.40
C CYS A 178 -20.68 -1.58 -15.90
N VAL A 179 -19.49 -2.01 -16.35
CA VAL A 179 -19.18 -2.27 -17.77
C VAL A 179 -20.20 -3.18 -18.47
N ASP A 180 -20.81 -4.10 -17.73
CA ASP A 180 -21.89 -4.98 -18.19
C ASP A 180 -23.17 -4.24 -18.61
N ARG A 181 -23.42 -3.08 -18.00
CA ARG A 181 -24.51 -2.15 -18.36
C ARG A 181 -24.08 -1.19 -19.46
N LEU A 182 -22.83 -0.71 -19.42
CA LEU A 182 -22.29 0.21 -20.45
C LEU A 182 -22.28 -0.44 -21.84
N GLU A 183 -21.93 -1.73 -21.94
CA GLU A 183 -21.92 -2.47 -23.21
C GLU A 183 -23.30 -2.53 -23.89
N VAL A 184 -24.40 -2.40 -23.13
CA VAL A 184 -25.77 -2.36 -23.67
C VAL A 184 -26.36 -0.94 -23.69
N GLY A 185 -25.50 0.09 -23.54
CA GLY A 185 -25.88 1.50 -23.61
C GLY A 185 -26.52 2.06 -22.34
N LEU A 186 -26.61 1.29 -21.25
CA LEU A 186 -27.21 1.73 -19.99
C LEU A 186 -26.18 2.42 -19.09
N GLN A 187 -26.64 3.40 -18.32
CA GLN A 187 -25.83 4.04 -17.29
C GLN A 187 -25.52 3.08 -16.11
N PRO A 188 -24.46 3.34 -15.32
CA PRO A 188 -24.19 2.58 -14.11
C PRO A 188 -25.36 2.60 -13.12
N ALA A 189 -25.56 1.51 -12.37
CA ALA A 189 -26.70 1.36 -11.46
C ALA A 189 -26.77 2.47 -10.38
N CYS A 190 -25.62 2.93 -9.89
CA CYS A 190 -25.55 4.02 -8.91
C CYS A 190 -26.02 5.38 -9.45
N VAL A 191 -25.89 5.61 -10.76
CA VAL A 191 -26.34 6.83 -11.43
C VAL A 191 -27.84 6.77 -11.66
N ALA A 192 -28.32 5.66 -12.22
CA ALA A 192 -29.75 5.43 -12.45
C ALA A 192 -30.59 5.49 -11.15
N ALA A 193 -30.01 5.13 -10.01
CA ALA A 193 -30.69 5.19 -8.71
C ALA A 193 -30.59 6.55 -8.00
N CYS A 194 -29.94 7.57 -8.59
CA CYS A 194 -29.68 8.84 -7.93
C CYS A 194 -30.93 9.73 -7.86
N LEU A 195 -31.64 9.69 -6.73
CA LEU A 195 -32.87 10.47 -6.51
C LEU A 195 -32.69 11.98 -6.63
N GLY A 196 -31.53 12.51 -6.24
CA GLY A 196 -31.24 13.94 -6.29
C GLY A 196 -30.78 14.42 -7.66
N ASN A 197 -30.60 13.52 -8.64
CA ASN A 197 -29.89 13.81 -9.88
C ASN A 197 -28.54 14.51 -9.59
N ALA A 198 -27.80 13.94 -8.65
CA ALA A 198 -26.49 14.42 -8.20
C ALA A 198 -25.33 13.66 -8.85
N LEU A 199 -25.63 12.51 -9.47
CA LEU A 199 -24.66 11.68 -10.17
C LEU A 199 -25.06 11.62 -11.64
N ASP A 200 -24.07 11.76 -12.49
CA ASP A 200 -24.13 11.60 -13.94
C ASP A 200 -22.91 10.77 -14.40
N PHE A 201 -22.96 10.21 -15.60
CA PHE A 201 -21.86 9.40 -16.16
C PHE A 201 -21.85 9.45 -17.69
N GLY A 202 -20.65 9.49 -18.26
CA GLY A 202 -20.44 9.51 -19.70
C GLY A 202 -18.96 9.68 -20.02
N VAL A 203 -18.65 10.07 -21.25
CA VAL A 203 -17.28 10.43 -21.67
C VAL A 203 -16.75 11.58 -20.80
N VAL A 204 -15.51 11.48 -20.31
CA VAL A 204 -14.91 12.48 -19.43
C VAL A 204 -14.80 13.85 -20.13
N GLU A 205 -14.83 14.92 -19.34
CA GLU A 205 -14.92 16.34 -19.78
C GLU A 205 -16.23 16.77 -20.44
N SER A 206 -17.16 15.85 -20.65
CA SER A 206 -18.53 16.18 -21.05
C SER A 206 -19.27 16.71 -19.83
N VAL A 207 -19.79 17.94 -19.91
CA VAL A 207 -20.61 18.53 -18.85
C VAL A 207 -22.07 18.14 -19.12
N PRO A 208 -22.75 17.42 -18.22
CA PRO A 208 -24.15 17.01 -18.41
C PRO A 208 -25.10 18.20 -18.63
N GLU A 209 -26.26 17.94 -19.24
CA GLU A 209 -27.29 18.97 -19.42
C GLU A 209 -27.71 19.57 -18.06
N ASN A 210 -27.87 20.90 -17.99
CA ASN A 210 -28.18 21.65 -16.76
C ASN A 210 -27.09 21.59 -15.68
N ARG A 211 -25.83 21.56 -16.10
CA ARG A 211 -24.65 21.71 -15.26
C ARG A 211 -23.70 22.74 -15.85
N ASP A 212 -22.94 23.43 -15.00
CA ASP A 212 -22.13 24.59 -15.39
C ASP A 212 -20.64 24.43 -15.06
N GLN A 213 -20.29 23.51 -14.16
CA GLN A 213 -18.92 23.34 -13.66
C GLN A 213 -18.34 21.98 -14.03
N ALA A 214 -17.01 21.88 -14.07
CA ALA A 214 -16.29 20.61 -14.19
C ALA A 214 -15.03 20.66 -13.35
N LYS A 215 -15.19 20.95 -12.05
CA LYS A 215 -14.07 21.04 -11.10
C LYS A 215 -13.39 19.67 -10.96
N ILE A 216 -12.08 19.68 -10.76
CA ILE A 216 -11.27 18.46 -10.52
C ILE A 216 -11.12 18.13 -9.03
N SER A 217 -11.53 19.05 -8.15
CA SER A 217 -11.44 18.91 -6.70
C SER A 217 -12.63 19.55 -5.98
N ILE A 218 -12.88 19.08 -4.77
CA ILE A 218 -13.88 19.57 -3.79
C ILE A 218 -13.30 19.35 -2.38
N PRO A 219 -13.89 19.93 -1.30
CA PRO A 219 -13.38 19.72 0.05
C PRO A 219 -13.15 18.24 0.39
N GLY A 220 -11.90 17.92 0.71
CA GLY A 220 -11.47 16.57 1.07
C GLY A 220 -11.22 15.60 -0.07
N PHE A 221 -11.35 16.04 -1.33
CA PHE A 221 -10.85 15.26 -2.45
C PHE A 221 -9.30 15.24 -2.45
N PRO A 222 -8.66 14.06 -2.54
CA PRO A 222 -7.21 13.96 -2.67
C PRO A 222 -6.66 14.72 -3.88
N ASP A 223 -5.38 15.07 -3.83
CA ASP A 223 -4.67 15.71 -4.94
C ASP A 223 -4.88 14.92 -6.27
N PRO A 224 -5.53 15.53 -7.29
CA PRO A 224 -5.77 14.89 -8.56
C PRO A 224 -4.49 14.49 -9.31
N GLU A 225 -3.36 15.17 -9.08
CA GLU A 225 -2.09 14.92 -9.76
C GLU A 225 -1.50 13.54 -9.43
N ILE A 226 -1.95 12.90 -8.34
CA ILE A 226 -1.48 11.56 -7.96
C ILE A 226 -1.91 10.51 -8.99
N THR A 227 -3.09 10.65 -9.60
CA THR A 227 -3.66 9.59 -10.46
C THR A 227 -4.36 10.07 -11.72
N HIS A 228 -4.58 11.37 -11.91
CA HIS A 228 -5.42 11.92 -12.98
C HIS A 228 -6.83 11.26 -12.98
N PRO A 229 -7.66 11.50 -11.94
CA PRO A 229 -8.93 10.83 -11.76
C PRO A 229 -10.00 11.25 -12.79
N ASN A 230 -10.78 10.28 -13.26
CA ASN A 230 -11.91 10.51 -14.16
C ASN A 230 -13.22 10.74 -13.38
N ILE A 231 -13.22 11.81 -12.59
CA ILE A 231 -14.41 12.36 -11.93
C ILE A 231 -14.41 13.89 -12.02
N ARG A 232 -15.57 14.50 -12.30
CA ARG A 232 -15.74 15.95 -12.30
C ARG A 232 -16.80 16.37 -11.31
N PHE A 233 -16.66 17.58 -10.78
CA PHE A 233 -17.51 18.09 -9.72
C PHE A 233 -18.22 19.39 -10.08
N GLN A 234 -19.42 19.55 -9.55
CA GLN A 234 -20.08 20.84 -9.40
C GLN A 234 -20.37 21.11 -7.93
N GLN A 235 -20.05 22.34 -7.51
CA GLN A 235 -20.32 22.87 -6.19
C GLN A 235 -20.40 24.40 -6.34
N THR A 236 -21.60 24.91 -6.59
CA THR A 236 -21.90 26.34 -6.77
C THR A 236 -22.26 27.01 -5.46
N LYS A 237 -22.81 26.27 -4.49
CA LYS A 237 -23.11 26.79 -3.15
C LYS A 237 -21.81 27.02 -2.41
N ASP A 238 -21.60 28.23 -1.90
CA ASP A 238 -20.40 28.52 -1.12
C ASP A 238 -20.37 27.72 0.18
N THR A 239 -19.18 27.28 0.55
CA THR A 239 -18.89 26.48 1.73
C THR A 239 -18.27 27.33 2.82
N GLN A 240 -18.32 26.84 4.06
CA GLN A 240 -17.54 27.43 5.14
C GLN A 240 -16.04 27.36 4.86
N ARG A 241 -15.29 28.23 5.53
CA ARG A 241 -13.82 28.28 5.40
C ARG A 241 -13.16 26.99 5.88
N ASP A 242 -13.63 26.44 6.99
CA ASP A 242 -13.20 25.15 7.52
C ASP A 242 -14.32 24.13 7.33
N MET A 243 -14.00 23.02 6.67
CA MET A 243 -14.86 21.85 6.51
C MET A 243 -14.21 20.65 7.19
N VAL A 244 -14.91 19.99 8.11
CA VAL A 244 -14.42 18.93 8.99
C VAL A 244 -15.09 17.61 8.62
N ARG A 245 -14.37 16.50 8.78
CA ARG A 245 -14.95 15.15 8.64
C ARG A 245 -15.76 14.80 9.90
N PRO A 246 -16.89 14.09 9.81
CA PRO A 246 -17.61 13.63 11.00
C PRO A 246 -16.96 12.40 11.67
N ASP A 247 -16.01 11.75 10.99
CA ASP A 247 -15.32 10.58 11.54
C ASP A 247 -14.19 10.94 12.51
N GLY A 248 -13.59 9.92 13.11
CA GLY A 248 -12.48 10.08 14.05
C GLY A 248 -11.16 10.48 13.39
N MET A 249 -11.14 10.91 12.13
CA MET A 249 -9.88 11.32 11.48
C MET A 249 -9.49 12.73 11.94
N PRO A 250 -8.27 12.96 12.48
CA PRO A 250 -7.82 14.28 12.95
C PRO A 250 -7.38 15.20 11.80
N ILE A 251 -8.26 15.34 10.80
CA ILE A 251 -8.06 16.17 9.61
C ILE A 251 -9.29 17.04 9.39
N LYS A 252 -9.04 18.31 9.06
CA LYS A 252 -10.00 19.24 8.49
C LYS A 252 -9.49 19.84 7.19
N TYR A 253 -10.37 20.46 6.42
CA TYR A 253 -10.08 21.03 5.12
C TYR A 253 -10.27 22.55 5.18
N HIS A 254 -9.17 23.28 5.02
CA HIS A 254 -9.14 24.74 5.06
C HIS A 254 -9.19 25.32 3.65
N LYS A 255 -10.17 26.17 3.39
CA LYS A 255 -10.29 26.96 2.16
C LYS A 255 -9.22 28.06 2.15
N GLN A 256 -8.34 28.01 1.18
CA GLN A 256 -7.29 29.01 0.94
C GLN A 256 -7.89 30.25 0.24
N GLU A 257 -7.07 31.30 0.08
CA GLU A 257 -7.48 32.55 -0.59
C GLU A 257 -7.81 32.35 -2.08
N ASP A 258 -7.19 31.37 -2.72
CA ASP A 258 -7.47 30.95 -4.12
C ASP A 258 -8.77 30.14 -4.25
N GLY A 259 -9.42 29.80 -3.14
CA GLY A 259 -10.66 29.01 -3.09
C GLY A 259 -10.45 27.50 -3.05
N GLU A 260 -9.21 27.00 -3.14
CA GLU A 260 -8.89 25.58 -3.02
C GLU A 260 -8.89 25.12 -1.55
N PHE A 261 -9.17 23.84 -1.35
CA PHE A 261 -9.17 23.23 -0.02
C PHE A 261 -7.88 22.45 0.20
N LYS A 262 -7.22 22.72 1.33
CA LYS A 262 -6.04 21.95 1.78
C LYS A 262 -6.33 21.22 3.08
N SER A 263 -5.85 19.99 3.19
CA SER A 263 -5.90 19.24 4.44
C SER A 263 -4.97 19.89 5.47
N VAL A 264 -5.47 20.03 6.69
CA VAL A 264 -4.71 20.49 7.86
C VAL A 264 -5.10 19.65 9.08
N LEU A 265 -4.22 19.61 10.08
CA LEU A 265 -4.50 18.93 11.34
C LEU A 265 -5.76 19.51 12.02
N ASP A 266 -6.63 18.62 12.46
CA ASP A 266 -7.68 18.92 13.44
C ASP A 266 -7.27 18.31 14.79
N ASP A 267 -6.59 19.12 15.61
CA ASP A 267 -6.07 18.70 16.91
C ASP A 267 -7.16 18.62 17.99
N THR A 268 -8.39 19.04 17.69
CA THR A 268 -9.50 19.03 18.64
C THR A 268 -10.13 17.64 18.81
N LYS A 269 -9.97 16.76 17.82
CA LYS A 269 -10.64 15.45 17.80
C LYS A 269 -10.00 14.44 18.74
N HIS A 270 -8.71 14.56 18.99
CA HIS A 270 -7.90 13.56 19.68
C HIS A 270 -7.19 14.16 20.89
N SER A 271 -6.86 13.32 21.87
CA SER A 271 -6.20 13.79 23.08
C SER A 271 -4.76 14.24 22.81
N HIS A 272 -4.34 15.33 23.45
CA HIS A 272 -2.93 15.74 23.50
C HIS A 272 -2.10 14.94 24.52
N LYS A 273 -2.72 14.00 25.25
CA LYS A 273 -2.04 13.19 26.27
C LYS A 273 -1.05 12.22 25.62
N LYS A 274 0.10 12.04 26.28
CA LYS A 274 1.12 11.07 25.87
C LYS A 274 0.81 9.69 26.44
N GLU A 275 0.57 8.75 25.55
CA GLU A 275 0.24 7.37 25.92
C GLU A 275 1.29 6.38 25.37
N TRP A 276 1.22 5.14 25.86
CA TRP A 276 2.09 4.06 25.39
C TRP A 276 1.59 3.48 24.07
N GLY A 277 0.29 3.16 23.97
CA GLY A 277 -0.27 2.53 22.76
C GLY A 277 0.37 1.19 22.35
N ILE A 278 1.22 0.58 23.20
CA ILE A 278 2.02 -0.61 22.86
C ILE A 278 1.13 -1.80 22.49
N ARG A 279 0.02 -1.98 23.20
CA ARG A 279 -0.92 -3.09 22.94
C ARG A 279 -1.47 -3.01 21.51
N THR A 280 -1.91 -1.81 21.09
CA THR A 280 -2.40 -1.55 19.73
C THR A 280 -1.31 -1.81 18.68
N LEU A 281 -0.07 -1.39 18.95
CA LEU A 281 1.07 -1.61 18.05
C LEU A 281 1.38 -3.10 17.85
N ILE A 282 1.42 -3.89 18.93
CA ILE A 282 1.77 -5.32 18.90
C ILE A 282 0.67 -6.20 18.30
N HIS A 283 -0.60 -5.76 18.38
CA HIS A 283 -1.72 -6.50 17.79
C HIS A 283 -2.08 -6.05 16.37
N SER A 284 -1.41 -5.02 15.83
CA SER A 284 -1.62 -4.57 14.46
C SER A 284 -1.35 -5.69 13.45
N HIS A 285 -2.18 -5.78 12.41
CA HIS A 285 -1.99 -6.65 11.24
C HIS A 285 -0.61 -6.42 10.58
N GLU A 286 -0.08 -5.19 10.67
CA GLU A 286 1.17 -4.78 10.04
C GLU A 286 2.44 -5.36 10.69
N ASN A 287 2.30 -6.10 11.79
CA ASN A 287 3.45 -6.76 12.43
C ASN A 287 4.13 -7.80 11.53
N ALA A 288 3.40 -8.41 10.58
CA ALA A 288 4.01 -9.30 9.60
C ALA A 288 5.04 -8.55 8.72
N HIS A 289 4.69 -7.33 8.26
CA HIS A 289 5.60 -6.47 7.50
C HIS A 289 6.78 -5.98 8.35
N ALA A 290 6.52 -5.63 9.62
CA ALA A 290 7.60 -5.24 10.54
C ALA A 290 8.62 -6.37 10.76
N ILE A 291 8.15 -7.60 11.01
CA ILE A 291 9.03 -8.76 11.19
C ILE A 291 9.80 -9.08 9.91
N PHE A 292 9.11 -9.12 8.77
CA PHE A 292 9.73 -9.37 7.47
C PHE A 292 10.85 -8.37 7.18
N THR A 293 10.55 -7.06 7.25
CA THR A 293 11.53 -6.02 6.92
C THR A 293 12.73 -6.05 7.84
N LEU A 294 12.54 -6.25 9.15
CA LEU A 294 13.64 -6.37 10.11
C LEU A 294 14.49 -7.61 9.84
N CYS A 295 13.89 -8.78 9.61
CA CYS A 295 14.65 -10.00 9.32
C CYS A 295 15.48 -9.85 8.05
N VAL A 296 14.88 -9.37 6.96
CA VAL A 296 15.59 -9.19 5.68
C VAL A 296 16.72 -8.17 5.81
N GLN A 297 16.45 -6.99 6.39
CA GLN A 297 17.46 -5.94 6.55
C GLN A 297 18.61 -6.39 7.46
N THR A 298 18.31 -7.10 8.54
CA THR A 298 19.33 -7.62 9.46
C THR A 298 20.22 -8.65 8.75
N VAL A 299 19.63 -9.60 8.01
CA VAL A 299 20.40 -10.61 7.28
C VAL A 299 21.20 -9.96 6.14
N MET A 300 20.63 -8.99 5.45
CA MET A 300 21.31 -8.19 4.44
C MET A 300 22.56 -7.49 5.00
N GLY A 301 22.42 -6.81 6.14
CA GLY A 301 23.55 -6.17 6.81
C GLY A 301 24.62 -7.15 7.32
N ALA A 302 24.21 -8.27 7.91
CA ALA A 302 25.14 -9.30 8.38
C ALA A 302 25.88 -9.98 7.21
N SER A 303 25.20 -10.21 6.09
CA SER A 303 25.80 -10.81 4.89
C SER A 303 26.81 -9.84 4.22
N LEU A 304 26.55 -8.54 4.25
CA LEU A 304 27.53 -7.55 3.81
C LEU A 304 28.81 -7.62 4.63
N TRP A 305 28.71 -7.77 5.96
CA TRP A 305 29.88 -7.97 6.79
C TRP A 305 30.70 -9.18 6.38
N LEU A 306 30.05 -10.33 6.19
CA LEU A 306 30.69 -11.57 5.73
C LEU A 306 31.42 -11.38 4.40
N ILE A 307 30.79 -10.74 3.42
CA ILE A 307 31.38 -10.54 2.09
C ILE A 307 32.51 -9.51 2.16
N MET A 308 32.31 -8.39 2.83
CA MET A 308 33.31 -7.33 2.94
C MET A 308 34.54 -7.80 3.72
N SER A 309 34.36 -8.58 4.79
CA SER A 309 35.48 -9.09 5.56
C SER A 309 36.38 -10.02 4.74
N ASP A 310 35.78 -10.84 3.88
CA ASP A 310 36.53 -11.72 2.98
C ASP A 310 37.24 -10.92 1.87
N LEU A 311 36.52 -10.00 1.22
CA LEU A 311 37.09 -9.17 0.14
C LEU A 311 38.22 -8.24 0.59
N PHE A 312 38.17 -7.73 1.83
CA PHE A 312 39.17 -6.83 2.38
C PHE A 312 40.18 -7.52 3.32
N ASN A 313 40.12 -8.85 3.46
CA ASN A 313 40.95 -9.64 4.37
C ASN A 313 40.96 -9.08 5.80
N ILE A 314 39.78 -8.81 6.36
CA ILE A 314 39.67 -8.29 7.72
C ILE A 314 39.87 -9.45 8.71
N ASP A 315 41.03 -9.48 9.37
CA ASP A 315 41.49 -10.55 10.28
C ASP A 315 40.47 -10.97 11.37
N SER A 316 39.57 -10.07 11.75
CA SER A 316 38.52 -10.30 12.76
C SER A 316 37.48 -11.36 12.38
N VAL A 317 37.30 -11.64 11.08
CA VAL A 317 36.37 -12.67 10.59
C VAL A 317 37.12 -13.91 10.12
N VAL A 318 38.32 -13.72 9.55
CA VAL A 318 39.22 -14.76 9.04
C VAL A 318 39.62 -15.78 10.12
N ALA A 319 39.59 -15.37 11.40
CA ALA A 319 39.86 -16.27 12.53
C ALA A 319 38.78 -17.36 12.74
N THR A 320 37.61 -17.26 12.08
CA THR A 320 36.53 -18.24 12.24
C THR A 320 36.78 -19.45 11.33
N ASN A 321 36.81 -20.64 11.92
CA ASN A 321 36.91 -21.87 11.13
C ASN A 321 35.69 -22.08 10.20
N VAL A 322 35.84 -22.93 9.18
CA VAL A 322 34.77 -23.26 8.21
C VAL A 322 33.46 -23.68 8.90
N ASN A 323 33.57 -24.40 10.02
CA ASN A 323 32.42 -24.84 10.81
C ASN A 323 31.64 -23.66 11.40
N GLY A 324 32.31 -22.62 11.89
CA GLY A 324 31.68 -21.43 12.44
C GLY A 324 30.97 -20.59 11.38
N MET A 325 31.60 -20.38 10.23
CA MET A 325 30.96 -19.69 9.09
C MET A 325 29.73 -20.43 8.59
N THR A 326 29.77 -21.77 8.56
CA THR A 326 28.61 -22.59 8.19
C THR A 326 27.45 -22.39 9.16
N VAL A 327 27.70 -22.34 10.46
CA VAL A 327 26.66 -22.08 11.49
C VAL A 327 26.06 -20.69 11.32
N ILE A 328 26.89 -19.66 11.11
CA ILE A 328 26.44 -18.28 10.91
C ILE A 328 25.51 -18.19 9.69
N LEU A 329 25.94 -18.74 8.55
CA LEU A 329 25.15 -18.76 7.32
C LEU A 329 23.83 -19.53 7.49
N ALA A 330 23.85 -20.65 8.21
CA ALA A 330 22.62 -21.40 8.52
C ALA A 330 21.63 -20.57 9.35
N VAL A 331 22.10 -19.84 10.37
CA VAL A 331 21.24 -18.96 11.17
C VAL A 331 20.68 -17.81 10.32
N LEU A 332 21.50 -17.20 9.47
CA LEU A 332 21.06 -16.14 8.55
C LEU A 332 19.98 -16.63 7.57
N LEU A 333 20.15 -17.84 7.01
CA LEU A 333 19.16 -18.47 6.13
C LEU A 333 17.85 -18.78 6.86
N VAL A 334 17.91 -19.30 8.09
CA VAL A 334 16.71 -19.54 8.91
C VAL A 334 15.98 -18.25 9.23
N LEU A 335 16.71 -17.19 9.61
CA LEU A 335 16.12 -15.88 9.93
C LEU A 335 15.48 -15.25 8.69
N LEU A 336 16.15 -15.30 7.53
CA LEU A 336 15.61 -14.83 6.26
C LEU A 336 14.37 -15.64 5.84
N GLY A 337 14.43 -16.96 5.99
CA GLY A 337 13.32 -17.87 5.74
C GLY A 337 12.10 -17.58 6.64
N TYR A 338 12.33 -17.29 7.92
CA TYR A 338 11.26 -16.89 8.85
C TYR A 338 10.62 -15.55 8.43
N GLY A 339 11.43 -14.56 8.06
CA GLY A 339 10.92 -13.29 7.52
C GLY A 339 10.04 -13.50 6.29
N LEU A 340 10.52 -14.27 5.31
CA LEU A 340 9.77 -14.62 4.10
C LEU A 340 8.50 -15.41 4.40
N PHE A 341 8.53 -16.32 5.36
CA PHE A 341 7.36 -17.07 5.81
C PHE A 341 6.31 -16.13 6.41
N LYS A 342 6.71 -15.24 7.33
CA LYS A 342 5.82 -14.24 7.95
C LYS A 342 5.19 -13.31 6.91
N LEU A 343 5.95 -12.90 5.90
CA LEU A 343 5.41 -12.16 4.78
C LEU A 343 4.38 -13.00 4.01
N ASN A 344 4.70 -14.22 3.58
CA ASN A 344 3.73 -14.97 2.77
C ASN A 344 2.44 -15.33 3.53
N MET A 345 2.51 -15.50 4.85
CA MET A 345 1.33 -15.86 5.67
C MET A 345 0.40 -14.69 6.00
N HIS A 346 0.75 -13.44 5.68
CA HIS A 346 -0.19 -12.31 5.83
C HIS A 346 -1.13 -12.15 4.62
N LEU A 347 -0.82 -12.83 3.50
CA LEU A 347 -1.58 -12.72 2.26
C LEU A 347 -2.97 -13.36 2.43
N GLY A 348 -3.98 -12.79 1.78
CA GLY A 348 -5.33 -13.36 1.79
C GLY A 348 -5.42 -14.75 1.13
N LYS A 349 -4.59 -15.05 0.12
CA LYS A 349 -4.45 -16.39 -0.48
C LYS A 349 -2.97 -16.78 -0.54
N PRO A 350 -2.37 -17.25 0.57
CA PRO A 350 -0.93 -17.47 0.67
C PRO A 350 -0.40 -18.52 -0.30
N GLN A 351 -1.23 -19.47 -0.73
CA GLN A 351 -0.88 -20.48 -1.73
C GLN A 351 -0.56 -19.90 -3.12
N PHE A 352 -1.00 -18.68 -3.42
CA PHE A 352 -0.76 -18.03 -4.71
C PHE A 352 0.37 -16.99 -4.67
N PHE A 353 1.24 -17.03 -3.66
CA PHE A 353 2.36 -16.08 -3.50
C PHE A 353 3.27 -15.99 -4.73
N TYR A 354 3.47 -17.09 -5.45
CA TYR A 354 4.30 -17.15 -6.67
C TYR A 354 3.78 -16.26 -7.80
N ARG A 355 2.51 -15.81 -7.75
CA ARG A 355 1.98 -14.85 -8.73
C ARG A 355 2.56 -13.45 -8.50
N GLY A 356 3.22 -13.20 -7.38
CA GLY A 356 3.86 -11.92 -7.07
C GLY A 356 4.92 -11.47 -8.09
N TYR A 357 5.40 -12.38 -8.95
CA TYR A 357 6.34 -12.06 -10.03
C TYR A 357 5.68 -11.61 -11.34
N TYR A 358 4.34 -11.58 -11.43
CA TYR A 358 3.66 -11.33 -12.71
C TYR A 358 3.80 -9.89 -13.23
N ASN A 359 4.04 -8.91 -12.37
CA ASN A 359 4.13 -7.50 -12.74
C ASN A 359 5.52 -6.87 -12.49
N LEU A 360 6.60 -7.52 -12.93
CA LEU A 360 7.95 -6.97 -12.83
C LEU A 360 8.12 -5.63 -13.58
N ARG A 361 7.31 -5.36 -14.60
CA ARG A 361 7.42 -4.13 -15.41
C ARG A 361 6.98 -2.89 -14.64
N LEU A 362 5.93 -2.96 -13.83
CA LEU A 362 5.37 -1.77 -13.16
C LEU A 362 5.45 -1.83 -11.64
N SER A 363 5.31 -3.02 -11.04
CA SER A 363 5.14 -3.14 -9.59
C SER A 363 6.46 -3.10 -8.84
N PRO A 364 6.65 -2.15 -7.89
CA PRO A 364 7.79 -2.18 -6.99
C PRO A 364 7.76 -3.43 -6.09
N VAL A 365 6.57 -3.92 -5.74
CA VAL A 365 6.40 -5.15 -4.94
C VAL A 365 6.94 -6.37 -5.69
N SER A 366 6.60 -6.54 -6.98
CA SER A 366 7.17 -7.64 -7.78
C SER A 366 8.69 -7.60 -7.87
N ARG A 367 9.27 -6.39 -7.96
CA ARG A 367 10.71 -6.20 -8.08
C ARG A 367 11.44 -6.37 -6.75
N GLU A 368 10.80 -6.02 -5.63
CA GLU A 368 11.27 -6.37 -4.29
C GLU A 368 11.32 -7.89 -4.12
N ILE A 369 10.22 -8.59 -4.45
CA ILE A 369 10.15 -10.05 -4.36
C ILE A 369 11.30 -10.69 -5.16
N LEU A 370 11.54 -10.20 -6.38
CA LEU A 370 12.67 -10.66 -7.20
C LEU A 370 14.02 -10.36 -6.55
N GLY A 371 14.25 -9.13 -6.09
CA GLY A 371 15.53 -8.74 -5.48
C GLY A 371 15.85 -9.54 -4.21
N VAL A 372 14.87 -9.70 -3.31
CA VAL A 372 15.02 -10.51 -2.09
C VAL A 372 15.22 -11.99 -2.42
N THR A 373 14.59 -12.49 -3.49
CA THR A 373 14.80 -13.88 -3.95
C THR A 373 16.20 -14.10 -4.52
N ILE A 374 16.70 -13.16 -5.33
CA ILE A 374 18.10 -13.18 -5.80
C ILE A 374 19.06 -13.14 -4.61
N PHE A 375 18.77 -12.32 -3.59
CA PHE A 375 19.56 -12.26 -2.37
C PHE A 375 19.55 -13.60 -1.61
N PHE A 376 18.39 -14.23 -1.44
CA PHE A 376 18.26 -15.55 -0.83
C PHE A 376 19.05 -16.62 -1.59
N ILE A 377 18.97 -16.63 -2.93
CA ILE A 377 19.74 -17.54 -3.78
C ILE A 377 21.24 -17.31 -3.62
N GLY A 378 21.68 -16.05 -3.63
CA GLY A 378 23.08 -15.70 -3.40
C GLY A 378 23.59 -16.22 -2.06
N LEU A 379 22.83 -16.01 -0.98
CA LEU A 379 23.18 -16.48 0.36
C LEU A 379 23.22 -18.02 0.44
N MET A 380 22.30 -18.70 -0.24
CA MET A 380 22.32 -20.16 -0.39
C MET A 380 23.55 -20.64 -1.17
N MET A 381 23.98 -19.91 -2.20
CA MET A 381 25.21 -20.23 -2.93
C MET A 381 26.45 -20.07 -2.05
N ILE A 382 26.52 -19.00 -1.24
CA ILE A 382 27.61 -18.82 -0.27
C ILE A 382 27.63 -20.01 0.69
N PHE A 383 26.49 -20.36 1.28
CA PHE A 383 26.38 -21.53 2.16
C PHE A 383 26.82 -22.84 1.50
N ALA A 384 26.43 -23.06 0.24
CA ALA A 384 26.85 -24.24 -0.51
C ALA A 384 28.36 -24.26 -0.77
N VAL A 385 28.98 -23.12 -1.08
CA VAL A 385 30.44 -23.00 -1.26
C VAL A 385 31.18 -23.41 0.02
N TYR A 386 30.76 -22.90 1.19
CA TYR A 386 31.38 -23.23 2.47
C TYR A 386 31.25 -24.71 2.85
N ILE A 387 30.13 -25.37 2.50
CA ILE A 387 29.94 -26.80 2.77
C ILE A 387 30.74 -27.69 1.80
N THR A 388 30.79 -27.31 0.52
CA THR A 388 31.33 -28.16 -0.54
C THR A 388 32.80 -27.89 -0.86
N GLY A 389 33.34 -26.75 -0.43
CA GLY A 389 34.70 -26.31 -0.75
C GLY A 389 34.88 -25.88 -2.22
N LEU A 390 33.79 -25.59 -2.95
CA LEU A 390 33.86 -25.20 -4.36
C LEU A 390 34.19 -23.70 -4.52
N GLU A 391 35.42 -23.33 -4.19
CA GLU A 391 35.90 -21.92 -4.16
C GLU A 391 35.74 -21.17 -5.49
N PHE A 392 35.71 -21.87 -6.63
CA PHE A 392 35.51 -21.23 -7.93
C PHE A 392 34.14 -20.53 -8.06
N LEU A 393 33.16 -20.90 -7.22
CA LEU A 393 31.83 -20.30 -7.20
C LEU A 393 31.73 -19.08 -6.27
N THR A 394 32.73 -18.81 -5.42
CA THR A 394 32.68 -17.74 -4.40
C THR A 394 32.36 -16.37 -5.00
N ASN A 395 33.09 -15.98 -6.05
CA ASN A 395 32.88 -14.69 -6.71
C ASN A 395 31.48 -14.56 -7.33
N ILE A 396 30.94 -15.65 -7.88
CA ILE A 396 29.58 -15.68 -8.43
C ILE A 396 28.56 -15.55 -7.29
N ALA A 397 28.74 -16.30 -6.20
CA ALA A 397 27.87 -16.25 -5.04
C ALA A 397 27.83 -14.84 -4.41
N TYR A 398 28.98 -14.18 -4.27
CA TYR A 398 29.07 -12.79 -3.81
C TYR A 398 28.40 -11.81 -4.78
N GLY A 399 28.67 -11.95 -6.08
CA GLY A 399 28.04 -11.10 -7.09
C GLY A 399 26.51 -11.18 -7.08
N VAL A 400 25.97 -12.40 -7.00
CA VAL A 400 24.52 -12.64 -6.90
C VAL A 400 23.96 -12.06 -5.59
N THR A 401 24.65 -12.26 -4.47
CA THR A 401 24.22 -11.73 -3.16
C THR A 401 24.21 -10.20 -3.16
N ILE A 402 25.25 -9.55 -3.67
CA ILE A 402 25.34 -8.08 -3.75
C ILE A 402 24.27 -7.52 -4.69
N LEU A 403 24.02 -8.15 -5.83
CA LEU A 403 22.96 -7.76 -6.76
C LEU A 403 21.57 -7.87 -6.10
N GLY A 404 21.33 -8.98 -5.40
CA GLY A 404 20.10 -9.20 -4.65
C GLY A 404 19.91 -8.20 -3.52
N PHE A 405 20.98 -7.91 -2.76
CA PHE A 405 20.99 -6.86 -1.74
C PHE A 405 20.60 -5.52 -2.34
N ALA A 406 21.34 -5.04 -3.36
CA ALA A 406 21.15 -3.72 -3.95
C ALA A 406 19.75 -3.55 -4.57
N SER A 407 19.28 -4.56 -5.30
CA SER A 407 17.95 -4.53 -5.92
C SER A 407 16.82 -4.68 -4.89
N GLY A 408 16.92 -5.65 -3.99
CA GLY A 408 15.94 -5.90 -2.94
C GLY A 408 15.77 -4.70 -2.02
N SER A 409 16.86 -4.18 -1.45
CA SER A 409 16.82 -3.03 -0.55
C SER A 409 16.29 -1.76 -1.21
N TYR A 410 16.64 -1.54 -2.49
CA TYR A 410 16.14 -0.40 -3.25
C TYR A 410 14.62 -0.46 -3.44
N TYR A 411 14.07 -1.62 -3.79
CA TYR A 411 12.63 -1.77 -3.95
C TYR A 411 11.87 -1.84 -2.63
N MET A 412 12.49 -2.35 -1.55
CA MET A 412 11.96 -2.18 -0.18
C MET A 412 11.78 -0.70 0.16
N TYR A 413 12.74 0.16 -0.18
CA TYR A 413 12.60 1.62 -0.02
C TYR A 413 11.51 2.19 -0.93
N LYS A 414 11.54 1.84 -2.23
CA LYS A 414 10.61 2.38 -3.23
C LYS A 414 9.15 2.01 -2.96
N LEU A 415 8.89 0.86 -2.35
CA LEU A 415 7.55 0.40 -1.97
C LEU A 415 6.84 1.39 -1.03
N TYR A 416 7.57 2.15 -0.22
CA TYR A 416 6.98 3.12 0.71
C TYR A 416 7.03 4.56 0.19
N ARG A 417 7.47 4.77 -1.06
CA ARG A 417 7.39 6.07 -1.74
C ARG A 417 6.00 6.24 -2.38
N ILE A 418 5.00 6.45 -1.52
CA ILE A 418 3.58 6.47 -1.89
C ILE A 418 3.01 7.88 -1.64
N PRO A 419 2.73 8.68 -2.68
CA PRO A 419 2.18 10.03 -2.51
C PRO A 419 0.89 10.09 -1.69
N ALA A 420 0.05 9.05 -1.76
CA ALA A 420 -1.18 8.89 -0.96
C ALA A 420 -0.93 8.56 0.53
N ARG A 421 0.33 8.45 0.96
CA ARG A 421 0.79 8.20 2.33
C ARG A 421 1.94 9.15 2.66
N PRO A 422 1.67 10.46 2.86
CA PRO A 422 2.73 11.47 2.98
C PRO A 422 3.74 11.21 4.11
N PHE A 423 3.31 10.52 5.18
CA PHE A 423 4.20 10.14 6.27
C PHE A 423 5.32 9.18 5.82
N TRP A 424 5.04 8.27 4.88
CA TRP A 424 6.03 7.33 4.32
C TRP A 424 6.79 7.88 3.12
N ASP A 425 6.20 8.80 2.36
CA ASP A 425 6.74 9.33 1.11
C ASP A 425 7.88 10.33 1.31
N HIS A 426 8.90 9.92 2.05
CA HIS A 426 10.07 10.72 2.37
C HIS A 426 11.34 9.85 2.38
N TRP A 427 12.52 10.48 2.26
CA TRP A 427 13.79 9.74 2.22
C TRP A 427 14.14 9.10 3.58
N GLN A 428 13.46 9.52 4.66
CA GLN A 428 13.59 8.92 5.98
C GLN A 428 13.25 7.42 5.99
N THR A 429 12.37 6.96 5.09
CA THR A 429 12.14 5.53 4.88
C THR A 429 13.46 4.83 4.56
N GLY A 430 14.24 5.40 3.63
CA GLY A 430 15.56 4.90 3.28
C GLY A 430 16.51 4.91 4.48
N SER A 431 16.57 6.01 5.23
CA SER A 431 17.48 6.09 6.39
C SER A 431 17.13 5.09 7.48
N ALA A 432 15.85 4.83 7.73
CA ALA A 432 15.42 3.82 8.68
C ALA A 432 15.75 2.40 8.19
N PHE A 433 15.61 2.12 6.89
CA PHE A 433 15.79 0.78 6.33
C PHE A 433 17.28 0.42 6.22
N TYR A 434 18.08 1.30 5.60
CA TYR A 434 19.53 1.12 5.51
C TYR A 434 20.20 1.30 6.87
N GLY A 435 19.72 2.21 7.71
CA GLY A 435 20.20 2.36 9.09
C GLY A 435 20.00 1.11 9.92
N THR A 436 18.84 0.45 9.81
CA THR A 436 18.59 -0.86 10.44
C THR A 436 19.53 -1.95 9.90
N ALA A 437 19.73 -2.02 8.58
CA ALA A 437 20.64 -3.01 8.00
C ALA A 437 22.07 -2.82 8.52
N LEU A 438 22.56 -1.58 8.59
CA LEU A 438 23.90 -1.27 9.09
C LEU A 438 24.03 -1.49 10.60
N SER A 439 23.01 -1.13 11.39
CA SER A 439 23.06 -1.26 12.85
C SER A 439 22.75 -2.66 13.34
N LEU A 440 21.53 -3.15 13.12
CA LEU A 440 21.11 -4.46 13.62
C LEU A 440 21.83 -5.60 12.90
N GLY A 441 22.12 -5.46 11.60
CA GLY A 441 22.84 -6.48 10.83
C GLY A 441 24.30 -6.65 11.28
N SER A 442 25.00 -5.56 11.57
CA SER A 442 26.38 -5.63 12.07
C SER A 442 26.46 -6.22 13.48
N LEU A 443 25.53 -5.84 14.38
CA LEU A 443 25.44 -6.43 15.71
C LEU A 443 25.07 -7.92 15.65
N LEU A 444 24.12 -8.32 14.80
CA LEU A 444 23.80 -9.74 14.63
C LEU A 444 25.04 -10.53 14.19
N PHE A 445 25.78 -10.02 13.20
CA PHE A 445 27.01 -10.66 12.73
C PHE A 445 28.02 -10.86 13.88
N GLY A 446 28.28 -9.82 14.67
CA GLY A 446 29.17 -9.94 15.84
C GLY A 446 28.64 -10.89 16.92
N VAL A 447 27.33 -10.90 17.19
CA VAL A 447 26.73 -11.81 18.19
C VAL A 447 26.91 -13.26 17.76
N LEU A 448 26.75 -13.56 16.47
CA LEU A 448 26.94 -14.91 15.94
C LEU A 448 28.43 -15.32 15.94
N LEU A 449 29.36 -14.36 15.99
CA LEU A 449 30.79 -14.61 16.12
C LEU A 449 31.26 -14.82 17.57
N LEU A 450 30.47 -14.44 18.58
CA LEU A 450 30.85 -14.60 19.99
C LEU A 450 31.32 -16.02 20.38
N PRO A 451 30.63 -17.12 19.97
CA PRO A 451 31.07 -18.48 20.29
C PRO A 451 32.42 -18.87 19.65
N PHE A 452 32.86 -18.13 18.63
CA PHE A 452 34.06 -18.41 17.85
C PHE A 452 35.25 -17.51 18.22
N GLY A 453 35.10 -16.65 19.23
CA GLY A 453 36.16 -15.77 19.73
C GLY A 453 36.20 -14.42 19.03
N LEU A 454 35.15 -13.62 19.21
CA LEU A 454 35.10 -12.23 18.72
C LEU A 454 36.20 -11.38 19.38
N SER A 455 37.09 -10.79 18.57
CA SER A 455 38.20 -9.96 19.08
C SER A 455 37.75 -8.55 19.45
N ASP A 456 38.50 -7.90 20.35
CA ASP A 456 38.24 -6.52 20.76
C ASP A 456 38.25 -5.54 19.58
N ILE A 457 39.16 -5.75 18.62
CA ILE A 457 39.22 -4.95 17.38
C ILE A 457 37.93 -5.13 16.56
N ALA A 458 37.42 -6.36 16.47
CA ALA A 458 36.16 -6.66 15.78
C ALA A 458 34.98 -5.93 16.45
N ILE A 459 34.92 -5.95 17.78
CA ILE A 459 33.90 -5.24 18.57
C ILE A 459 33.94 -3.74 18.24
N SER A 460 35.12 -3.11 18.27
CA SER A 460 35.26 -1.69 17.93
C SER A 460 34.84 -1.37 16.49
N GLN A 461 35.20 -2.22 15.53
CA GLN A 461 34.84 -2.06 14.12
C GLN A 461 33.32 -2.19 13.91
N ILE A 462 32.70 -3.22 14.48
CA ILE A 462 31.24 -3.43 14.41
C ILE A 462 30.50 -2.28 15.10
N ALA A 463 30.99 -1.83 16.25
CA ALA A 463 30.42 -0.67 16.95
C ALA A 463 30.47 0.60 16.09
N SER A 464 31.53 0.81 15.30
CA SER A 464 31.64 1.98 14.42
C SER A 464 30.59 1.97 13.29
N VAL A 465 30.37 0.83 12.63
CA VAL A 465 29.35 0.68 11.58
C VAL A 465 27.96 0.75 12.19
N THR A 466 27.77 0.18 13.37
CA THR A 466 26.51 0.28 14.13
C THR A 466 26.18 1.74 14.44
N LEU A 467 27.16 2.49 14.97
CA LEU A 467 27.02 3.91 15.27
C LEU A 467 26.64 4.71 14.03
N PHE A 468 27.28 4.43 12.89
CA PHE A 468 26.93 5.08 11.63
C PHE A 468 25.48 4.79 11.21
N GLY A 469 25.03 3.53 11.31
CA GLY A 469 23.64 3.15 11.04
C GLY A 469 22.63 3.87 11.94
N LEU A 470 22.90 3.91 13.25
CA LEU A 470 22.06 4.60 14.25
C LEU A 470 22.04 6.12 14.04
N ALA A 471 23.18 6.72 13.71
CA ALA A 471 23.29 8.14 13.41
C ALA A 471 22.52 8.49 12.12
N PHE A 472 22.64 7.67 11.08
CA PHE A 472 21.93 7.87 9.82
C PHE A 472 20.41 7.82 10.01
N GLU A 473 19.92 6.84 10.76
CA GLU A 473 18.51 6.76 11.14
C GLU A 473 18.08 8.00 11.96
N SER A 474 18.89 8.42 12.93
CA SER A 474 18.60 9.58 13.78
C SER A 474 18.48 10.89 12.99
N ILE A 475 19.39 11.13 12.04
CA ILE A 475 19.33 12.28 11.14
C ILE A 475 18.04 12.24 10.30
N GLY A 476 17.68 11.06 9.80
CA GLY A 476 16.43 10.85 9.09
C GLY A 476 15.20 11.27 9.89
N HIS A 477 15.10 10.84 11.15
CA HIS A 477 13.99 11.21 12.04
C HIS A 477 13.93 12.72 12.31
N VAL A 478 15.08 13.38 12.48
CA VAL A 478 15.14 14.84 12.70
C VAL A 478 14.65 15.61 11.49
N VAL A 479 15.05 15.21 10.28
CA VAL A 479 14.64 15.89 9.04
C VAL A 479 13.16 15.60 8.73
N HIS A 480 12.74 14.35 8.90
CA HIS A 480 11.35 13.92 8.66
C HIS A 480 10.34 14.70 9.50
N ARG A 481 10.68 15.03 10.75
CA ARG A 481 9.83 15.86 11.61
C ARG A 481 9.42 17.18 10.96
N LYS A 482 10.29 17.81 10.15
CA LYS A 482 9.97 19.04 9.43
C LYS A 482 9.16 18.78 8.17
N ASP A 483 9.49 17.70 7.46
CA ASP A 483 8.86 17.38 6.17
C ASP A 483 7.39 16.98 6.32
N VAL A 484 7.06 16.18 7.34
CA VAL A 484 5.66 15.77 7.60
C VAL A 484 4.74 16.94 7.96
N GLN A 485 5.27 18.11 8.29
CA GLN A 485 4.45 19.30 8.57
C GLN A 485 3.87 19.94 7.30
N LYS A 486 4.25 19.49 6.09
CA LYS A 486 3.81 20.09 4.82
C LYS A 486 2.39 19.74 4.41
N THR A 487 1.84 18.62 4.91
CA THR A 487 0.50 18.12 4.55
C THR A 487 -0.32 17.87 5.81
N GLY A 488 -1.66 17.99 5.73
CA GLY A 488 -2.53 17.71 6.87
C GLY A 488 -2.40 16.26 7.36
N GLU A 489 -2.26 15.31 6.43
CA GLU A 489 -2.06 13.89 6.73
C GLU A 489 -0.71 13.61 7.42
N GLY A 490 0.36 14.28 6.99
CA GLY A 490 1.67 14.19 7.64
C GLY A 490 1.64 14.81 9.04
N GLN A 491 0.99 15.97 9.21
CA GLN A 491 0.80 16.63 10.50
C GLN A 491 0.00 15.73 11.45
N ALA A 492 -1.08 15.13 10.96
CA ALA A 492 -1.91 14.20 11.70
C ALA A 492 -1.16 12.93 12.12
N SER A 493 -0.38 12.32 11.21
CA SER A 493 0.47 11.16 11.53
C SER A 493 1.48 11.50 12.63
N TYR A 494 2.11 12.68 12.51
CA TYR A 494 3.07 13.16 13.50
C TYR A 494 2.40 13.50 14.84
N PHE A 495 1.18 14.03 14.81
CA PHE A 495 0.37 14.29 16.01
C PHE A 495 0.12 12.98 16.76
N GLU A 496 -0.40 11.94 16.09
CA GLU A 496 -0.60 10.60 16.70
C GLU A 496 0.68 10.02 17.27
N GLN A 497 1.80 10.20 16.56
CA GLN A 497 3.10 9.73 17.00
C GLN A 497 3.56 10.36 18.33
N VAL A 498 3.24 11.64 18.56
CA VAL A 498 3.65 12.37 19.78
C VAL A 498 2.60 12.37 20.90
N THR A 499 1.37 11.94 20.62
CA THR A 499 0.26 11.85 21.58
C THR A 499 -0.07 10.39 21.90
N THR A 500 -0.93 9.74 21.10
CA THR A 500 -1.39 8.35 21.26
C THR A 500 -0.24 7.37 21.47
N PHE A 501 0.88 7.58 20.77
CA PHE A 501 2.10 6.76 20.92
C PHE A 501 3.27 7.53 21.55
N GLY A 502 3.01 8.67 22.17
CA GLY A 502 4.03 9.62 22.62
C GLY A 502 5.07 9.04 23.58
N LYS A 503 4.68 8.18 24.53
CA LYS A 503 5.64 7.52 25.45
C LYS A 503 6.50 6.48 24.72
N THR A 504 5.91 5.74 23.79
CA THR A 504 6.64 4.76 22.97
C THR A 504 7.61 5.45 22.01
N TYR A 505 7.18 6.55 21.39
CA TYR A 505 8.04 7.40 20.56
C TYR A 505 9.21 7.97 21.36
N GLN A 506 8.96 8.46 22.59
CA GLN A 506 10.01 8.92 23.49
C GLN A 506 10.98 7.80 23.88
N MET A 507 10.45 6.64 24.30
CA MET A 507 11.26 5.47 24.64
C MET A 507 12.16 5.06 23.47
N ARG A 508 11.61 4.93 22.26
CA ARG A 508 12.38 4.59 21.06
C ARG A 508 13.51 5.60 20.80
N ASN A 509 13.24 6.90 20.89
CA ASN A 509 14.27 7.92 20.68
C ASN A 509 15.33 7.95 21.79
N SER A 510 14.93 7.74 23.05
CA SER A 510 15.86 7.60 24.17
C SER A 510 16.76 6.38 23.98
N MET A 511 16.21 5.25 23.52
CA MET A 511 16.99 4.05 23.21
C MET A 511 17.98 4.29 22.07
N LEU A 512 17.59 5.00 21.00
CA LEU A 512 18.54 5.38 19.94
C LEU A 512 19.74 6.18 20.50
N GLY A 513 19.48 7.19 21.35
CA GLY A 513 20.53 7.97 22.00
C GLY A 513 21.44 7.14 22.91
N ILE A 514 20.85 6.30 23.75
CA ILE A 514 21.59 5.40 24.66
C ILE A 514 22.43 4.40 23.85
N ASN A 515 21.88 3.80 22.79
CA ASN A 515 22.59 2.85 21.94
C ASN A 515 23.78 3.50 21.23
N MET A 516 23.65 4.75 20.76
CA MET A 516 24.79 5.50 20.21
C MET A 516 25.89 5.71 21.25
N ALA A 517 25.54 6.07 22.48
CA ALA A 517 26.52 6.22 23.57
C ALA A 517 27.21 4.88 23.91
N ILE A 518 26.45 3.77 23.94
CA ILE A 518 27.00 2.42 24.13
C ILE A 518 27.96 2.06 22.99
N MET A 519 27.64 2.39 21.73
CA MET A 519 28.54 2.12 20.61
C MET A 519 29.85 2.92 20.72
N ILE A 520 29.78 4.20 21.12
CA ILE A 520 30.98 5.01 21.38
C ILE A 520 31.83 4.38 22.49
N LEU A 521 31.19 3.91 23.57
CA LEU A 521 31.89 3.23 24.66
C LEU A 521 32.55 1.93 24.17
N LEU A 522 31.85 1.08 23.41
CA LEU A 522 32.39 -0.16 22.86
C LEU A 522 33.54 0.06 21.87
N MET A 523 33.62 1.22 21.22
CA MET A 523 34.76 1.58 20.39
C MET A 523 36.03 1.85 21.21
N ILE A 524 35.89 2.40 22.42
CA ILE A 524 37.00 2.80 23.31
C ILE A 524 37.39 1.64 24.25
N GLU A 525 36.38 1.01 24.86
CA GLU A 525 36.51 -0.10 25.80
C GLU A 525 35.64 -1.28 25.33
N PRO A 526 36.19 -2.15 24.46
CA PRO A 526 35.50 -3.34 23.99
C PRO A 526 35.07 -4.25 25.14
N SER A 527 33.79 -4.65 25.13
CA SER A 527 33.24 -5.54 26.15
C SER A 527 32.19 -6.46 25.54
N THR A 528 32.42 -7.77 25.65
CA THR A 528 31.52 -8.80 25.12
C THR A 528 30.13 -8.75 25.75
N LEU A 529 30.04 -8.53 27.06
CA LEU A 529 28.76 -8.45 27.77
C LEU A 529 27.97 -7.22 27.30
N LEU A 530 28.62 -6.06 27.27
CA LEU A 530 27.99 -4.82 26.82
C LEU A 530 27.57 -4.92 25.35
N PHE A 531 28.38 -5.59 24.52
CA PHE A 531 28.05 -5.87 23.12
C PHE A 531 26.77 -6.71 23.00
N ALA A 532 26.67 -7.83 23.72
CA ALA A 532 25.47 -8.68 23.70
C ALA A 532 24.20 -7.95 24.21
N VAL A 533 24.32 -7.14 25.26
CA VAL A 533 23.22 -6.31 25.77
C VAL A 533 22.82 -5.25 24.72
N SER A 534 23.78 -4.65 24.04
CA SER A 534 23.51 -3.64 23.01
C SER A 534 22.74 -4.22 21.81
N PHE A 535 23.01 -5.48 21.41
CA PHE A 535 22.23 -6.17 20.38
C PHE A 535 20.74 -6.25 20.74
N VAL A 536 20.42 -6.68 21.97
CA VAL A 536 19.03 -6.77 22.44
C VAL A 536 18.38 -5.38 22.49
N SER A 537 19.11 -4.37 22.98
CA SER A 537 18.61 -2.99 23.04
C SER A 537 18.34 -2.41 21.64
N VAL A 538 19.25 -2.60 20.68
CA VAL A 538 19.06 -2.14 19.29
C VAL A 538 17.92 -2.90 18.61
N LEU A 539 17.79 -4.21 18.84
CA LEU A 539 16.68 -5.01 18.33
C LEU A 539 15.32 -4.48 18.82
N VAL A 540 15.19 -4.21 20.13
CA VAL A 540 13.96 -3.64 20.69
C VAL A 540 13.70 -2.24 20.13
N SER A 541 14.73 -1.40 20.03
CA SER A 541 14.61 -0.05 19.44
C SER A 541 14.15 -0.10 17.98
N ALA A 542 14.74 -0.99 17.16
CA ALA A 542 14.39 -1.18 15.75
C ALA A 542 12.97 -1.74 15.60
N TYR A 543 12.57 -2.68 16.46
CA TYR A 543 11.20 -3.20 16.48
C TYR A 543 10.17 -2.12 16.81
N LEU A 544 10.39 -1.34 17.87
CA LEU A 544 9.53 -0.21 18.23
C LEU A 544 9.48 0.83 17.11
N GLY A 545 10.62 1.13 16.48
CA GLY A 545 10.69 2.03 15.33
C GLY A 545 9.86 1.53 14.14
N ARG A 546 9.93 0.23 13.85
CA ARG A 546 9.25 -0.38 12.70
C ARG A 546 7.74 -0.50 12.91
N ILE A 547 7.27 -0.91 14.09
CA ILE A 547 5.83 -0.97 14.38
C ILE A 547 5.20 0.42 14.41
N LEU A 548 5.92 1.43 14.94
CA LEU A 548 5.48 2.84 14.85
C LEU A 548 5.39 3.28 13.39
N PHE A 549 6.40 2.98 12.57
CA PHE A 549 6.42 3.32 11.15
C PHE A 549 5.15 2.85 10.43
N TYR A 550 4.68 1.63 10.70
CA TYR A 550 3.47 1.11 10.04
C TYR A 550 2.16 1.64 10.66
N ALA A 551 2.09 1.78 11.97
CA ALA A 551 0.83 2.06 12.65
C ALA A 551 0.38 3.54 12.59
N ILE A 552 1.31 4.48 12.49
CA ILE A 552 0.99 5.92 12.57
C ILE A 552 0.65 6.56 11.23
N VAL A 553 0.72 5.79 10.13
CA VAL A 553 0.51 6.32 8.79
C VAL A 553 -0.96 6.73 8.63
N ILE A 554 -1.19 8.03 8.49
CA ILE A 554 -2.50 8.55 8.16
C ILE A 554 -2.60 8.72 6.63
N PRO A 555 -3.57 8.04 5.99
CA PRO A 555 -3.72 8.07 4.54
C PRO A 555 -4.46 9.31 4.03
N THR A 556 -4.12 9.76 2.83
CA THR A 556 -4.98 10.67 2.07
C THR A 556 -6.22 9.88 1.66
N THR A 557 -7.39 10.26 2.18
CA THR A 557 -8.64 9.52 2.01
C THR A 557 -9.84 10.44 1.89
N MET A 558 -10.86 9.96 1.17
CA MET A 558 -12.13 10.68 1.02
C MET A 558 -12.92 10.76 2.34
N PRO A 559 -13.60 11.89 2.60
CA PRO A 559 -14.70 11.99 3.57
C PRO A 559 -15.89 11.17 3.03
N GLY A 560 -16.01 9.94 3.49
CA GLY A 560 -16.86 8.96 2.80
C GLY A 560 -17.12 7.67 3.57
N GLY A 561 -16.32 7.42 4.60
CA GLY A 561 -16.32 6.15 5.33
C GLY A 561 -17.22 6.14 6.55
N PHE A 562 -18.47 6.58 6.42
CA PHE A 562 -19.40 6.53 7.55
C PHE A 562 -19.65 5.05 7.95
N PHE A 563 -19.55 4.74 9.25
CA PHE A 563 -19.60 3.39 9.83
C PHE A 563 -18.41 2.46 9.52
N TRP A 564 -18.55 1.50 8.60
CA TRP A 564 -17.62 0.36 8.43
C TRP A 564 -16.27 0.73 7.79
N LYS A 565 -16.04 1.98 7.41
CA LYS A 565 -14.74 2.48 6.92
C LYS A 565 -14.03 3.37 7.95
N ASN A 566 -14.61 3.55 9.13
CA ASN A 566 -13.99 4.21 10.27
C ASN A 566 -13.41 3.15 11.22
N ASP A 567 -12.09 3.09 11.32
CA ASP A 567 -11.42 2.03 12.10
C ASP A 567 -11.77 2.11 13.60
N LYS A 568 -11.99 3.31 14.16
CA LYS A 568 -12.46 3.44 15.55
C LYS A 568 -13.86 2.87 15.75
N PHE A 569 -14.73 3.05 14.75
CA PHE A 569 -16.06 2.45 14.80
C PHE A 569 -15.96 0.93 14.69
N LYS A 570 -15.11 0.40 13.80
CA LYS A 570 -14.88 -1.05 13.71
C LYS A 570 -14.37 -1.63 15.02
N GLU A 571 -13.34 -1.01 15.62
CA GLU A 571 -12.79 -1.42 16.90
C GLU A 571 -13.86 -1.42 17.98
N HIS A 572 -14.60 -0.32 18.12
CA HIS A 572 -15.72 -0.23 19.07
C HIS A 572 -16.79 -1.30 18.80
N ALA A 573 -17.15 -1.52 17.53
CA ALA A 573 -18.17 -2.50 17.17
C ALA A 573 -17.71 -3.93 17.49
N ILE A 574 -16.44 -4.25 17.29
CA ILE A 574 -15.85 -5.54 17.67
C ILE A 574 -15.81 -5.68 19.20
N GLU A 575 -15.35 -4.67 19.93
CA GLU A 575 -15.22 -4.71 21.39
C GLU A 575 -16.57 -4.84 22.11
N THR A 576 -17.62 -4.22 21.56
CA THR A 576 -18.97 -4.23 22.14
C THR A 576 -19.83 -5.41 21.67
N GLY A 577 -19.35 -6.20 20.71
CA GLY A 577 -20.13 -7.27 20.07
C GLY A 577 -21.16 -6.76 19.06
N LEU A 578 -21.21 -5.46 18.75
CA LEU A 578 -22.04 -4.92 17.66
C LEU A 578 -21.65 -5.52 16.30
N ALA A 579 -20.38 -5.89 16.11
CA ALA A 579 -19.90 -6.54 14.89
C ALA A 579 -20.56 -7.92 14.62
N ASP A 580 -21.19 -8.55 15.61
CA ASP A 580 -21.94 -9.80 15.44
C ASP A 580 -23.28 -9.59 14.73
N MET A 581 -23.74 -8.33 14.62
CA MET A 581 -24.94 -7.96 13.86
C MET A 581 -24.55 -7.70 12.39
N PRO A 582 -25.03 -8.51 11.42
CA PRO A 582 -24.67 -8.32 10.01
C PRO A 582 -24.96 -6.91 9.47
N GLN A 583 -25.99 -6.25 10.02
CA GLN A 583 -26.38 -4.89 9.65
C GLN A 583 -25.29 -3.84 9.96
N MET A 584 -24.33 -4.15 10.84
CA MET A 584 -23.22 -3.24 11.14
C MET A 584 -22.14 -3.24 10.05
N GLY A 585 -22.08 -4.27 9.19
CA GLY A 585 -21.09 -4.35 8.12
C GLY A 585 -19.63 -4.35 8.59
N VAL A 586 -19.38 -4.66 9.87
CA VAL A 586 -18.04 -4.76 10.44
C VAL A 586 -17.65 -6.23 10.53
N MET A 587 -16.62 -6.62 9.79
CA MET A 587 -16.02 -7.94 9.88
C MET A 587 -14.66 -7.85 10.55
N ALA A 588 -14.42 -8.70 11.55
CA ALA A 588 -13.10 -8.87 12.11
C ALA A 588 -12.15 -9.50 11.07
N ASP A 589 -10.89 -9.09 11.10
CA ASP A 589 -9.85 -9.70 10.27
C ASP A 589 -9.75 -11.20 10.56
N ARG A 590 -9.68 -12.01 9.50
CA ARG A 590 -9.55 -13.47 9.60
C ARG A 590 -8.21 -13.90 9.04
N HIS A 591 -7.54 -14.79 9.75
CA HIS A 591 -6.37 -15.48 9.23
C HIS A 591 -6.79 -16.59 8.25
N HIS A 592 -6.36 -16.47 6.99
CA HIS A 592 -6.56 -17.50 5.98
C HIS A 592 -5.56 -18.63 6.18
N LYS A 593 -6.07 -19.87 6.28
CA LYS A 593 -5.21 -21.07 6.32
C LYS A 593 -4.64 -21.34 4.93
N PHE A 594 -3.43 -21.90 4.88
CA PHE A 594 -2.82 -22.34 3.64
C PHE A 594 -3.62 -23.49 3.01
N ASP A 595 -4.22 -23.25 1.83
CA ASP A 595 -5.01 -24.25 1.13
C ASP A 595 -4.16 -25.04 0.13
N VAL A 596 -3.66 -26.20 0.59
CA VAL A 596 -2.87 -27.13 -0.22
C VAL A 596 -3.69 -27.69 -1.39
N LYS A 597 -5.01 -27.91 -1.22
CA LYS A 597 -5.85 -28.48 -2.28
C LYS A 597 -6.02 -27.48 -3.42
N ALA A 598 -6.27 -26.21 -3.08
CA ALA A 598 -6.34 -25.14 -4.08
C ALA A 598 -5.03 -25.01 -4.86
N LEU A 599 -3.87 -25.06 -4.18
CA LEU A 599 -2.56 -25.05 -4.83
C LEU A 599 -2.40 -26.21 -5.82
N VAL A 600 -2.67 -27.44 -5.36
CA VAL A 600 -2.53 -28.65 -6.18
C VAL A 600 -3.48 -28.62 -7.37
N ASN A 601 -4.70 -28.13 -7.21
CA ASN A 601 -5.65 -27.96 -8.31
C ASN A 601 -5.13 -26.99 -9.36
N VAL A 602 -4.59 -25.85 -8.95
CA VAL A 602 -4.01 -24.88 -9.89
C VAL A 602 -2.79 -25.48 -10.60
N ILE A 603 -1.91 -26.20 -9.90
CA ILE A 603 -0.76 -26.89 -10.52
C ILE A 603 -1.24 -27.92 -11.56
N LYS A 604 -2.29 -28.69 -11.26
CA LYS A 604 -2.85 -29.69 -12.18
C LYS A 604 -3.53 -29.07 -13.41
N GLN A 605 -4.18 -27.91 -13.23
CA GLN A 605 -4.90 -27.21 -14.29
C GLN A 605 -3.99 -26.36 -15.17
N THR A 606 -2.88 -25.85 -14.62
CA THR A 606 -1.94 -25.01 -15.37
C THR A 606 -1.12 -25.89 -16.32
N THR A 607 -1.39 -25.76 -17.61
CA THR A 607 -0.63 -26.47 -18.63
C THR A 607 0.80 -25.93 -18.74
N PHE A 608 1.75 -26.74 -19.23
CA PHE A 608 3.12 -26.29 -19.46
C PHE A 608 3.18 -25.09 -20.43
N LYS A 609 2.26 -25.04 -21.40
CA LYS A 609 2.12 -23.91 -22.33
C LYS A 609 1.70 -22.63 -21.61
N GLU A 610 0.73 -22.70 -20.70
CA GLU A 610 0.30 -21.53 -19.90
C GLU A 610 1.39 -21.07 -18.94
N ALA A 611 2.08 -21.99 -18.27
CA ALA A 611 3.23 -21.67 -17.44
C ALA A 611 4.34 -20.98 -18.25
N PHE A 612 4.65 -21.49 -19.45
CA PHE A 612 5.64 -20.87 -20.33
C PHE A 612 5.18 -19.51 -20.87
N MET A 613 3.91 -19.35 -21.23
CA MET A 613 3.35 -18.05 -21.65
C MET A 613 3.37 -17.05 -20.49
N GLN A 614 3.08 -17.48 -19.27
CA GLN A 614 3.20 -16.64 -18.08
C GLN A 614 4.65 -16.19 -17.88
N ILE A 615 5.62 -17.10 -17.91
CA ILE A 615 7.05 -16.75 -17.83
C ILE A 615 7.43 -15.77 -18.95
N LYS A 616 7.00 -16.03 -20.18
CA LYS A 616 7.24 -15.13 -21.33
C LYS A 616 6.59 -13.76 -21.13
N SER A 617 5.41 -13.69 -20.53
CA SER A 617 4.71 -12.43 -20.23
C SER A 617 5.40 -11.62 -19.12
N ILE A 618 5.99 -12.31 -18.14
CA ILE A 618 6.81 -11.71 -17.07
C ILE A 618 8.04 -11.04 -17.68
N VAL A 619 8.70 -11.73 -18.61
CA VAL A 619 9.95 -11.26 -19.26
C VAL A 619 9.67 -10.18 -20.31
N ARG A 620 8.61 -10.32 -21.11
CA ARG A 620 8.29 -9.37 -22.19
C ARG A 620 7.47 -8.17 -21.71
N GLY A 621 6.97 -8.19 -20.47
CA GLY A 621 6.16 -7.11 -19.91
C GLY A 621 4.96 -6.79 -20.80
N GLY A 622 4.22 -7.85 -21.17
CA GLY A 622 3.30 -7.91 -22.31
C GLY A 622 2.30 -6.79 -22.41
#